data_AF-A0A929CKE8-F1
#
_entry.id   AF-A0A929CKE8-F1
#
_cell.length_a   1.000
_cell.length_b   1.000
_cell.length_c   1.000
_cell.angle_alpha   90.00
_cell.angle_beta   90.00
_cell.angle_gamma   90.00
#
_symmetry.space_group_name_H-M   'P 1'
#
loop_
_entity.id
_entity.type
_entity.pdbx_description
1 polymer ?
#
loop_
_entity_poly.entity_id
_entity_poly.type
_entity_poly.pdbx_seq_one_letter_code
_entity_poly.pdbx_strand_id
1 'polypeptide(L)'
;MVDHTQITKSISLEQYGIENAKVQYQLSPEELHKITIEKGQGLESSTGALAVNTGEFTGRSPKDRFIVKDDITKDRIWWGNINIPFDSDKFDKLYNKVVAYLSNKEVFVRESYVCADENYKLNIRVINELPWSNMFAYNMFLRPTEEELKGFSPEWLIVNAPGFMAIPEEDGTRQHNFAILDFTKKIALIGGTGYTGEIKKGIFSALNFILPVFKNTLPMHCSANVGENEDTAIFFGLSGTGKTTLSADPQRRLIGDDEHGWTNENTIFNFEGGCYAKVIDLSSEKEPDIFNAIKPGAILENVIMNDAGEVDFEDTSITQNTRVSYPIEHIENIQVPSIGKNPKNIFFLTADAFGVLPPISKLTPGQAAYHFISGYTA
;
A
#
# COMPACT_ATOMS: atom_id res chain seq x y z
N MET A 1 17.27 5.68 -19.34
CA MET A 1 16.06 6.51 -19.43
C MET A 1 14.99 5.65 -20.06
N VAL A 2 14.18 5.02 -19.22
CA VAL A 2 12.94 4.40 -19.70
C VAL A 2 11.98 5.58 -19.87
N ASP A 3 11.42 5.74 -21.06
CA ASP A 3 10.43 6.76 -21.34
C ASP A 3 9.17 6.42 -20.54
N HIS A 4 8.82 7.26 -19.54
CA HIS A 4 7.71 7.01 -18.60
C HIS A 4 6.37 7.55 -19.11
N THR A 5 6.31 7.99 -20.38
CA THR A 5 5.13 8.65 -20.95
C THR A 5 4.09 7.62 -21.38
N GLN A 6 3.30 7.09 -20.43
CA GLN A 6 2.24 6.12 -20.73
C GLN A 6 1.13 6.75 -21.59
N ILE A 7 0.68 6.03 -22.62
CA ILE A 7 -0.39 6.45 -23.54
C ILE A 7 -1.65 6.90 -22.77
N THR A 8 -2.07 8.15 -22.98
CA THR A 8 -3.36 8.68 -22.49
C THR A 8 -4.51 8.19 -23.38
N LYS A 9 -5.07 7.02 -23.07
CA LYS A 9 -6.35 6.58 -23.63
C LYS A 9 -7.50 7.26 -22.90
N SER A 10 -8.56 7.62 -23.62
CA SER A 10 -9.86 7.88 -23.00
C SER A 10 -10.47 6.53 -22.59
N ILE A 11 -10.80 6.38 -21.30
CA ILE A 11 -11.48 5.21 -20.77
C ILE A 11 -12.86 5.60 -20.23
N SER A 12 -13.85 4.72 -20.36
CA SER A 12 -15.15 4.88 -19.71
C SER A 12 -15.18 4.22 -18.34
N LEU A 13 -15.81 4.91 -17.39
CA LEU A 13 -16.09 4.42 -16.04
C LEU A 13 -17.58 4.11 -15.81
N GLU A 14 -18.42 4.20 -16.84
CA GLU A 14 -19.86 3.94 -16.76
C GLU A 14 -20.17 2.52 -16.27
N GLN A 15 -19.33 1.54 -16.62
CA GLN A 15 -19.44 0.17 -16.12
C GLN A 15 -19.31 0.06 -14.59
N TYR A 16 -18.73 1.07 -13.94
CA TYR A 16 -18.61 1.18 -12.49
C TYR A 16 -19.65 2.15 -11.90
N GLY A 17 -20.61 2.62 -12.68
CA GLY A 17 -21.62 3.59 -12.24
C GLY A 17 -21.11 5.03 -12.06
N ILE A 18 -19.91 5.36 -12.58
CA ILE A 18 -19.40 6.73 -12.59
C ILE A 18 -19.70 7.35 -13.96
N GLU A 19 -20.59 8.32 -13.97
CA GLU A 19 -21.09 8.98 -15.19
C GLU A 19 -20.44 10.35 -15.40
N ASN A 20 -20.18 10.72 -16.66
CA ASN A 20 -19.73 12.05 -17.07
C ASN A 20 -18.49 12.61 -16.33
N ALA A 21 -17.67 11.75 -15.74
CA ALA A 21 -16.44 12.17 -15.07
C ALA A 21 -15.38 12.59 -16.10
N LYS A 22 -14.64 13.65 -15.79
CA LYS A 22 -13.41 14.01 -16.52
C LYS A 22 -12.29 13.09 -16.05
N VAL A 23 -12.04 12.04 -16.82
CA VAL A 23 -11.04 11.03 -16.48
C VAL A 23 -9.63 11.46 -16.87
N GLN A 24 -8.74 11.52 -15.90
CA GLN A 24 -7.30 11.68 -16.05
C GLN A 24 -6.64 10.30 -15.95
N TYR A 25 -6.29 9.70 -17.09
CA TYR A 25 -5.89 8.31 -17.18
C TYR A 25 -4.36 8.13 -17.29
N GLN A 26 -3.77 7.30 -16.42
CA GLN A 26 -2.35 6.93 -16.43
C GLN A 26 -1.38 8.13 -16.46
N LEU A 27 -1.77 9.27 -15.88
CA LEU A 27 -0.89 10.44 -15.81
C LEU A 27 0.45 10.09 -15.18
N SER A 28 1.52 10.75 -15.61
CA SER A 28 2.85 10.55 -15.04
C SER A 28 2.92 11.08 -13.59
N PRO A 29 3.89 10.61 -12.78
CA PRO A 29 4.14 11.17 -11.45
C PRO A 29 4.38 12.68 -11.48
N GLU A 30 5.07 13.19 -12.51
CA GLU A 30 5.35 14.62 -12.69
C GLU A 30 4.06 15.42 -12.97
N GLU A 31 3.17 14.88 -13.82
CA GLU A 31 1.87 15.50 -14.08
C GLU A 31 0.99 15.52 -12.81
N LEU A 32 0.94 14.41 -12.08
CA LEU A 32 0.17 14.31 -10.83
C LEU A 32 0.73 15.21 -9.73
N HIS A 33 2.06 15.31 -9.61
CA HIS A 33 2.73 16.25 -8.72
C HIS A 33 2.28 17.68 -9.08
N LYS A 34 2.47 18.10 -10.33
CA LYS A 34 2.10 19.44 -10.79
C LYS A 34 0.64 19.77 -10.50
N ILE A 35 -0.29 18.88 -10.85
CA ILE A 35 -1.72 19.07 -10.61
C ILE A 35 -2.01 19.21 -9.11
N THR A 36 -1.32 18.45 -8.26
CA THR A 36 -1.47 18.55 -6.80
C THR A 36 -1.09 19.94 -6.28
N ILE A 37 0.03 20.49 -6.75
CA ILE A 37 0.49 21.84 -6.38
C ILE A 37 -0.46 22.92 -6.93
N GLU A 38 -0.86 22.82 -8.19
CA GLU A 38 -1.78 23.77 -8.83
C GLU A 38 -3.15 23.81 -8.14
N LYS A 39 -3.60 22.69 -7.58
CA LYS A 39 -4.85 22.62 -6.78
C LYS A 39 -4.66 23.05 -5.32
N GLY A 40 -3.45 23.40 -4.89
CA GLY A 40 -3.14 23.76 -3.50
C GLY A 40 -3.30 22.59 -2.53
N GLN A 41 -3.14 21.35 -3.02
CA GLN A 41 -3.35 20.11 -2.25
C GLN A 41 -2.04 19.53 -1.68
N GLY A 42 -0.92 20.21 -1.92
CA GLY A 42 0.40 19.84 -1.42
C GLY A 42 1.40 20.95 -1.68
N LEU A 43 2.63 20.74 -1.21
CA LEU A 43 3.78 21.61 -1.40
C LEU A 43 4.97 20.79 -1.92
N GLU A 44 5.90 21.43 -2.62
CA GLU A 44 7.15 20.81 -3.01
C GLU A 44 8.20 21.03 -1.91
N SER A 45 8.88 19.96 -1.50
CA SER A 45 10.00 20.02 -0.55
C SER A 45 11.30 20.45 -1.25
N SER A 46 12.33 20.79 -0.48
CA SER A 46 13.66 21.15 -1.00
C SER A 46 14.34 20.03 -1.80
N THR A 47 13.90 18.79 -1.60
CA THR A 47 14.35 17.61 -2.38
C THR A 47 13.58 17.40 -3.69
N GLY A 48 12.54 18.20 -3.95
CA GLY A 48 11.61 18.00 -5.08
C GLY A 48 10.56 16.90 -4.84
N ALA A 49 10.52 16.30 -3.65
CA ALA A 49 9.42 15.40 -3.27
C ALA A 49 8.14 16.19 -2.95
N LEU A 50 6.98 15.62 -3.28
CA LEU A 50 5.67 16.19 -2.98
C LEU A 50 5.32 15.96 -1.52
N ALA A 51 4.98 16.99 -0.76
CA ALA A 51 4.47 16.88 0.60
C ALA A 51 2.96 17.14 0.65
N VAL A 52 2.21 16.23 1.27
CA VAL A 52 0.74 16.31 1.40
C VAL A 52 0.29 16.11 2.85
N ASN A 53 -0.90 16.64 3.16
CA ASN A 53 -1.58 16.37 4.43
C ASN A 53 -2.81 15.49 4.20
N THR A 54 -2.95 14.44 4.99
CA THR A 54 -4.04 13.45 4.85
C THR A 54 -5.30 13.82 5.64
N GLY A 55 -5.30 14.97 6.32
CA GLY A 55 -6.43 15.49 7.08
C GLY A 55 -6.56 14.85 8.46
N GLU A 56 -7.80 14.59 8.89
CA GLU A 56 -8.13 14.03 10.22
C GLU A 56 -7.42 12.69 10.48
N PHE A 57 -7.28 11.85 9.44
CA PHE A 57 -6.72 10.52 9.56
C PHE A 57 -5.25 10.52 9.12
N THR A 58 -4.34 10.47 10.08
CA THR A 58 -2.88 10.36 9.88
C THR A 58 -2.37 8.92 9.98
N GLY A 59 -3.29 7.96 10.01
CA GLY A 59 -3.03 6.53 10.14
C GLY A 59 -4.28 5.72 9.83
N ARG A 60 -4.13 4.39 9.90
CA ARG A 60 -5.25 3.48 9.65
C ARG A 60 -6.37 3.68 10.66
N SER A 61 -7.59 3.32 10.23
CA SER A 61 -8.76 3.28 11.10
C SER A 61 -9.31 1.85 11.23
N PRO A 62 -8.69 0.96 12.06
CA PRO A 62 -9.05 -0.46 12.09
C PRO A 62 -10.52 -0.75 12.41
N LYS A 63 -11.18 0.12 13.18
CA LYS A 63 -12.60 -0.02 13.55
C LYS A 63 -13.57 0.40 12.44
N ASP A 64 -13.07 1.02 11.37
CA ASP A 64 -13.82 1.46 10.20
C ASP A 64 -13.47 0.63 8.95
N ARG A 65 -12.74 -0.47 9.17
CA ARG A 65 -12.44 -1.47 8.14
C ARG A 65 -13.45 -2.61 8.22
N PHE A 66 -14.15 -2.85 7.12
CA PHE A 66 -15.19 -3.86 7.03
C PHE A 66 -14.94 -4.83 5.87
N ILE A 67 -15.57 -6.00 5.94
CA ILE A 67 -15.59 -6.99 4.86
C ILE A 67 -17.04 -7.40 4.63
N VAL A 68 -17.52 -7.31 3.39
CA VAL A 68 -18.86 -7.76 3.02
C VAL A 68 -18.99 -9.24 3.36
N LYS A 69 -20.03 -9.57 4.14
CA LYS A 69 -20.36 -10.93 4.52
C LYS A 69 -21.31 -11.53 3.49
N ASP A 70 -20.75 -12.27 2.55
CA ASP A 70 -21.44 -12.89 1.42
C ASP A 70 -21.17 -14.41 1.35
N ASP A 71 -21.60 -15.08 0.29
CA ASP A 71 -21.36 -16.52 0.12
C ASP A 71 -19.88 -16.90 -0.04
N ILE A 72 -19.01 -15.98 -0.45
CA ILE A 72 -17.57 -16.22 -0.55
C ILE A 72 -16.90 -16.14 0.82
N THR A 73 -17.31 -15.19 1.65
CA THR A 73 -16.61 -14.82 2.90
C THR A 73 -17.24 -15.39 4.16
N LYS A 74 -18.56 -15.65 4.18
CA LYS A 74 -19.32 -15.97 5.41
C LYS A 74 -18.71 -17.09 6.26
N ASP A 75 -18.19 -18.14 5.62
CA ASP A 75 -17.65 -19.34 6.29
C ASP A 75 -16.10 -19.41 6.27
N ARG A 76 -15.44 -18.46 5.58
CA ARG A 76 -13.98 -18.49 5.36
C ARG A 76 -13.22 -17.39 6.10
N ILE A 77 -13.89 -16.28 6.42
CA ILE A 77 -13.28 -15.18 7.17
C ILE A 77 -13.37 -15.48 8.67
N TRP A 78 -12.27 -15.20 9.37
CA TRP A 78 -12.27 -15.19 10.84
C TRP A 78 -12.89 -13.89 11.35
N TRP A 79 -14.21 -13.91 11.54
CA TRP A 79 -15.00 -12.77 11.99
C TRP A 79 -14.71 -12.38 13.44
N GLY A 80 -14.69 -11.08 13.72
CA GLY A 80 -14.47 -10.55 15.08
C GLY A 80 -14.19 -9.06 15.08
N ASN A 81 -13.47 -8.59 16.11
CA ASN A 81 -13.15 -7.15 16.25
C ASN A 81 -12.16 -6.62 15.20
N ILE A 82 -11.50 -7.52 14.45
CA ILE A 82 -10.54 -7.17 13.40
C ILE A 82 -11.18 -7.25 12.00
N ASN A 83 -11.93 -8.32 11.73
CA ASN A 83 -12.68 -8.49 10.49
C ASN A 83 -14.16 -8.29 10.81
N ILE A 84 -14.61 -7.05 10.62
CA ILE A 84 -15.96 -6.62 10.97
C ILE A 84 -16.87 -6.88 9.76
N PRO A 85 -17.98 -7.63 9.92
CA PRO A 85 -18.87 -7.92 8.81
C PRO A 85 -19.61 -6.66 8.35
N PHE A 86 -19.76 -6.51 7.03
CA PHE A 86 -20.63 -5.53 6.39
C PHE A 86 -21.76 -6.23 5.64
N ASP A 87 -22.93 -5.61 5.62
CA ASP A 87 -24.09 -6.12 4.89
C ASP A 87 -23.98 -5.81 3.40
N SER A 88 -24.29 -6.79 2.54
CA SER A 88 -24.14 -6.63 1.08
C SER A 88 -25.10 -5.58 0.51
N ASP A 89 -26.33 -5.48 0.99
CA ASP A 89 -27.30 -4.48 0.49
C ASP A 89 -26.89 -3.07 0.92
N LYS A 90 -26.30 -2.94 2.12
CA LYS A 90 -25.71 -1.67 2.56
C LYS A 90 -24.49 -1.29 1.75
N PHE A 91 -23.63 -2.26 1.41
CA PHE A 91 -22.47 -2.01 0.55
C PHE A 91 -22.92 -1.46 -0.80
N ASP A 92 -23.91 -2.09 -1.44
CA ASP A 92 -24.42 -1.67 -2.74
C ASP A 92 -24.98 -0.24 -2.71
N LYS A 93 -25.74 0.11 -1.66
CA LYS A 93 -26.25 1.47 -1.47
C LYS A 93 -25.13 2.49 -1.28
N LEU A 94 -24.14 2.19 -0.43
CA LEU A 94 -23.01 3.07 -0.16
C LEU A 94 -22.14 3.24 -1.41
N TYR A 95 -21.83 2.14 -2.11
CA TYR A 95 -21.10 2.16 -3.37
C TYR A 95 -21.79 3.07 -4.39
N ASN A 96 -23.10 2.92 -4.58
CA ASN A 96 -23.89 3.76 -5.48
C ASN A 96 -23.82 5.25 -5.10
N LYS A 97 -23.85 5.59 -3.80
CA LYS A 97 -23.65 6.97 -3.33
C LYS A 97 -22.25 7.49 -3.67
N VAL A 98 -21.20 6.67 -3.50
CA VAL A 98 -19.81 7.06 -3.80
C VAL A 98 -19.60 7.27 -5.29
N VAL A 99 -20.08 6.38 -6.15
CA VAL A 99 -19.90 6.53 -7.61
C VAL A 99 -20.73 7.69 -8.18
N ALA A 100 -21.92 7.94 -7.62
CA ALA A 100 -22.69 9.14 -7.92
C ALA A 100 -21.95 10.43 -7.47
N TYR A 101 -21.28 10.39 -6.32
CA TYR A 101 -20.45 11.50 -5.84
C TYR A 101 -19.23 11.77 -6.74
N LEU A 102 -18.63 10.74 -7.32
CA LEU A 102 -17.51 10.85 -8.25
C LEU A 102 -17.97 11.23 -9.68
N SER A 103 -19.24 11.04 -10.00
CA SER A 103 -19.81 11.42 -11.29
C SER A 103 -19.74 12.93 -11.50
N ASN A 104 -19.54 13.36 -12.75
CA ASN A 104 -19.35 14.77 -13.14
C ASN A 104 -18.11 15.47 -12.53
N LYS A 105 -17.22 14.75 -11.84
CA LYS A 105 -15.97 15.29 -11.30
C LYS A 105 -14.78 14.96 -12.19
N GLU A 106 -13.67 15.66 -11.94
CA GLU A 106 -12.37 15.17 -12.36
C GLU A 106 -11.93 14.02 -11.46
N VAL A 107 -11.52 12.91 -12.07
CA VAL A 107 -11.05 11.71 -11.36
C VAL A 107 -9.76 11.21 -12.00
N PHE A 108 -8.91 10.58 -11.20
CA PHE A 108 -7.60 10.08 -11.62
C PHE A 108 -7.65 8.57 -11.63
N VAL A 109 -7.32 7.96 -12.77
CA VAL A 109 -7.44 6.51 -12.94
C VAL A 109 -6.10 5.92 -13.32
N ARG A 110 -5.73 4.85 -12.60
CA ARG A 110 -4.51 4.10 -12.82
C ARG A 110 -4.78 2.63 -12.96
N GLU A 111 -4.16 2.03 -13.97
CA GLU A 111 -4.07 0.59 -14.14
C GLU A 111 -2.70 0.12 -13.67
N SER A 112 -2.72 -0.87 -12.79
CA SER A 112 -1.53 -1.42 -12.14
C SER A 112 -1.74 -2.89 -11.82
N TYR A 113 -0.72 -3.58 -11.34
CA TYR A 113 -0.92 -4.90 -10.78
C TYR A 113 -0.24 -5.02 -9.44
N VAL A 114 -0.69 -6.00 -8.66
CA VAL A 114 0.01 -6.49 -7.48
C VAL A 114 0.52 -7.90 -7.77
N CYS A 115 1.49 -8.33 -6.97
CA CYS A 115 2.21 -9.60 -7.11
C CYS A 115 3.15 -9.63 -8.33
N ALA A 116 4.45 -9.62 -8.06
CA ALA A 116 5.50 -9.62 -9.08
C ALA A 116 5.68 -10.97 -9.80
N ASP A 117 5.24 -12.08 -9.21
CA ASP A 117 5.23 -13.38 -9.88
C ASP A 117 4.03 -13.46 -10.84
N GLU A 118 4.30 -13.67 -12.13
CA GLU A 118 3.30 -13.72 -13.21
C GLU A 118 2.17 -14.74 -12.96
N ASN A 119 2.40 -15.82 -12.21
CA ASN A 119 1.35 -16.80 -11.90
C ASN A 119 0.35 -16.29 -10.84
N TYR A 120 0.77 -15.28 -10.08
CA TYR A 120 0.02 -14.70 -8.96
C TYR A 120 -0.37 -13.25 -9.22
N LYS A 121 0.13 -12.65 -10.31
CA LYS A 121 -0.21 -11.32 -10.81
C LYS A 121 -1.71 -11.10 -10.76
N LEU A 122 -2.11 -9.98 -10.18
CA LEU A 122 -3.50 -9.57 -10.06
C LEU A 122 -3.63 -8.15 -10.60
N ASN A 123 -4.38 -8.01 -11.69
CA ASN A 123 -4.61 -6.70 -12.31
C ASN A 123 -5.58 -5.88 -11.46
N ILE A 124 -5.21 -4.64 -11.18
CA ILE A 124 -6.02 -3.68 -10.43
C ILE A 124 -6.27 -2.41 -11.24
N ARG A 125 -7.46 -1.84 -11.07
CA ARG A 125 -7.75 -0.47 -11.47
C ARG A 125 -8.02 0.37 -10.22
N VAL A 126 -7.32 1.48 -10.10
CA VAL A 126 -7.44 2.42 -8.99
C VAL A 126 -8.10 3.69 -9.51
N ILE A 127 -9.25 4.04 -8.94
CA ILE A 127 -9.99 5.28 -9.22
C ILE A 127 -9.86 6.17 -7.99
N ASN A 128 -9.22 7.32 -8.14
CA ASN A 128 -8.97 8.27 -7.08
C ASN A 128 -9.69 9.59 -7.35
N GLU A 129 -10.23 10.20 -6.31
CA GLU A 129 -10.69 11.59 -6.35
C GLU A 129 -9.52 12.58 -6.44
N LEU A 130 -8.38 12.27 -5.80
CA LEU A 130 -7.25 13.20 -5.66
C LEU A 130 -6.03 12.74 -6.47
N PRO A 131 -5.27 13.68 -7.08
CA PRO A 131 -4.10 13.39 -7.90
C PRO A 131 -2.98 12.70 -7.11
N TRP A 132 -2.67 13.18 -5.90
CA TRP A 132 -1.63 12.58 -5.06
C TRP A 132 -1.99 11.17 -4.58
N SER A 133 -3.28 10.84 -4.43
CA SER A 133 -3.70 9.47 -4.12
C SER A 133 -3.44 8.52 -5.30
N ASN A 134 -3.54 9.02 -6.54
CA ASN A 134 -3.19 8.26 -7.73
C ASN A 134 -1.67 8.15 -7.96
N MET A 135 -0.91 9.17 -7.55
CA MET A 135 0.55 9.13 -7.50
C MET A 135 1.04 8.14 -6.43
N PHE A 136 0.35 8.08 -5.28
CA PHE A 136 0.62 7.04 -4.28
C PHE A 136 0.39 5.63 -4.86
N ALA A 137 -0.70 5.43 -5.61
CA ALA A 137 -0.93 4.16 -6.31
C ALA A 137 0.17 3.85 -7.35
N TYR A 138 0.69 4.87 -8.05
CA TYR A 138 1.86 4.70 -8.93
C TYR A 138 3.08 4.23 -8.17
N ASN A 139 3.35 4.82 -7.00
CA ASN A 139 4.49 4.47 -6.17
C ASN A 139 4.37 3.03 -5.66
N MET A 140 3.21 2.68 -5.09
CA MET A 140 3.05 1.43 -4.34
C MET A 140 2.78 0.20 -5.20
N PHE A 141 2.18 0.32 -6.38
CA PHE A 141 1.81 -0.84 -7.20
C PHE A 141 2.74 -1.03 -8.39
N LEU A 142 2.77 -2.25 -8.93
CA LEU A 142 3.61 -2.58 -10.08
C LEU A 142 2.99 -2.00 -11.35
N ARG A 143 3.84 -1.44 -12.21
CA ARG A 143 3.46 -0.62 -13.36
C ARG A 143 3.46 -1.47 -14.63
N PRO A 144 2.31 -1.59 -15.34
CA PRO A 144 2.25 -2.27 -16.62
C PRO A 144 3.05 -1.51 -17.68
N THR A 145 3.62 -2.26 -18.60
CA THR A 145 4.17 -1.74 -19.85
C THR A 145 3.05 -1.21 -20.74
N GLU A 146 3.39 -0.37 -21.71
CA GLU A 146 2.41 0.13 -22.69
C GLU A 146 1.70 -0.99 -23.47
N GLU A 147 2.40 -2.10 -23.71
CA GLU A 147 1.83 -3.25 -24.39
C GLU A 147 0.80 -3.98 -23.50
N GLU A 148 1.10 -4.17 -22.22
CA GLU A 148 0.14 -4.73 -21.25
C GLU A 148 -1.11 -3.84 -21.12
N LEU A 149 -0.97 -2.52 -21.23
CA LEU A 149 -2.09 -1.56 -21.23
C LEU A 149 -2.98 -1.64 -22.49
N LYS A 150 -2.57 -2.34 -23.56
CA LYS A 150 -3.43 -2.48 -24.76
C LYS A 150 -4.61 -3.41 -24.53
N GLY A 151 -4.40 -4.47 -23.76
CA GLY A 151 -5.40 -5.50 -23.43
C GLY A 151 -5.70 -5.61 -21.94
N PHE A 152 -5.44 -4.55 -21.17
CA PHE A 152 -5.57 -4.59 -19.73
C PHE A 152 -7.01 -4.89 -19.29
N SER A 153 -7.14 -5.86 -18.40
CA SER A 153 -8.43 -6.27 -17.83
C SER A 153 -8.28 -6.27 -16.31
N PRO A 154 -8.89 -5.29 -15.60
CA PRO A 154 -8.81 -5.23 -14.15
C PRO A 154 -9.60 -6.37 -13.53
N GLU A 155 -8.97 -7.08 -12.60
CA GLU A 155 -9.64 -8.10 -11.78
C GLU A 155 -10.22 -7.51 -10.51
N TRP A 156 -9.55 -6.51 -9.93
CA TRP A 156 -9.99 -5.80 -8.74
C TRP A 156 -10.09 -4.30 -9.01
N LEU A 157 -11.08 -3.69 -8.38
CA LEU A 157 -11.30 -2.25 -8.41
C LEU A 157 -10.99 -1.66 -7.03
N ILE A 158 -10.20 -0.60 -6.99
CA ILE A 158 -10.02 0.23 -5.80
C ILE A 158 -10.67 1.58 -6.09
N VAL A 159 -11.67 1.96 -5.30
CA VAL A 159 -12.34 3.26 -5.38
C VAL A 159 -12.01 4.06 -4.13
N ASN A 160 -11.33 5.19 -4.30
CA ASN A 160 -10.86 6.04 -3.22
C ASN A 160 -11.42 7.46 -3.38
N ALA A 161 -12.36 7.80 -2.51
CA ALA A 161 -13.08 9.08 -2.47
C ALA A 161 -12.95 9.72 -1.07
N PRO A 162 -11.76 10.21 -0.68
CA PRO A 162 -11.52 10.81 0.64
C PRO A 162 -12.49 11.94 1.00
N GLY A 163 -13.02 12.68 0.01
CA GLY A 163 -14.00 13.74 0.24
C GLY A 163 -15.43 13.27 0.46
N PHE A 164 -15.74 11.99 0.25
CA PHE A 164 -17.07 11.43 0.52
C PHE A 164 -17.19 11.04 1.99
N MET A 165 -18.14 11.63 2.71
CA MET A 165 -18.40 11.35 4.13
C MET A 165 -19.66 10.50 4.25
N ALA A 166 -19.53 9.27 4.78
CA ALA A 166 -20.68 8.42 5.06
C ALA A 166 -21.55 9.00 6.19
N ILE A 167 -22.85 8.70 6.13
CA ILE A 167 -23.80 8.97 7.20
C ILE A 167 -24.02 7.65 7.95
N PRO A 168 -23.44 7.46 9.16
CA PRO A 168 -23.37 6.15 9.82
C PRO A 168 -24.72 5.46 9.98
N GLU A 169 -25.76 6.22 10.35
CA GLU A 169 -27.10 5.70 10.56
C GLU A 169 -27.74 5.16 9.28
N GLU A 170 -27.43 5.77 8.13
CA GLU A 170 -27.97 5.39 6.82
C GLU A 170 -27.13 4.30 6.15
N ASP A 171 -25.82 4.51 6.14
CA ASP A 171 -24.87 3.74 5.35
C ASP A 171 -24.38 2.48 6.08
N GLY A 172 -24.63 2.39 7.39
CA GLY A 172 -24.21 1.26 8.22
C GLY A 172 -22.73 1.21 8.53
N THR A 173 -22.02 2.32 8.35
CA THR A 173 -20.65 2.51 8.83
C THR A 173 -20.66 2.87 10.32
N ARG A 174 -19.48 2.86 10.96
CA ARG A 174 -19.34 3.26 12.36
C ARG A 174 -19.25 4.78 12.52
N GLN A 175 -18.56 5.44 11.59
CA GLN A 175 -18.45 6.90 11.50
C GLN A 175 -18.31 7.32 10.02
N HIS A 176 -17.93 8.57 9.74
CA HIS A 176 -17.96 9.13 8.40
C HIS A 176 -16.92 8.53 7.43
N ASN A 177 -15.81 8.00 7.93
CA ASN A 177 -14.82 7.26 7.13
C ASN A 177 -15.10 5.75 7.12
N PHE A 178 -14.64 5.10 6.06
CA PHE A 178 -14.79 3.65 5.87
C PHE A 178 -13.76 3.11 4.89
N ALA A 179 -13.38 1.85 5.09
CA ALA A 179 -12.64 1.03 4.14
C ALA A 179 -13.32 -0.35 4.07
N ILE A 180 -13.95 -0.70 2.94
CA ILE A 180 -14.78 -1.90 2.82
C ILE A 180 -14.28 -2.77 1.68
N LEU A 181 -14.13 -4.06 1.95
CA LEU A 181 -13.80 -5.08 0.93
C LEU A 181 -15.02 -5.90 0.57
N ASP A 182 -15.31 -5.99 -0.73
CA ASP A 182 -16.29 -6.91 -1.30
C ASP A 182 -15.56 -7.90 -2.21
N PHE A 183 -15.55 -9.19 -1.84
CA PHE A 183 -14.86 -10.24 -2.59
C PHE A 183 -15.69 -10.79 -3.76
N THR A 184 -17.01 -10.67 -3.71
CA THR A 184 -17.90 -11.07 -4.81
C THR A 184 -17.78 -10.09 -5.97
N LYS A 185 -17.82 -8.79 -5.67
CA LYS A 185 -17.64 -7.73 -6.68
C LYS A 185 -16.18 -7.39 -6.94
N LYS A 186 -15.26 -7.87 -6.09
CA LYS A 186 -13.81 -7.58 -6.14
C LYS A 186 -13.52 -6.07 -6.06
N ILE A 187 -14.11 -5.42 -5.06
CA ILE A 187 -14.01 -3.98 -4.84
C ILE A 187 -13.38 -3.71 -3.47
N ALA A 188 -12.40 -2.81 -3.44
CA ALA A 188 -11.98 -2.10 -2.24
C ALA A 188 -12.50 -0.67 -2.29
N LEU A 189 -13.44 -0.33 -1.41
CA LEU A 189 -14.11 0.96 -1.37
C LEU A 189 -13.62 1.77 -0.15
N ILE A 190 -13.06 2.96 -0.39
CA ILE A 190 -12.45 3.82 0.63
C ILE A 190 -13.07 5.21 0.54
N GLY A 191 -13.58 5.73 1.67
CA GLY A 191 -14.15 7.08 1.76
C GLY A 191 -13.92 7.73 3.12
N GLY A 192 -14.01 9.06 3.15
CA GLY A 192 -13.92 9.90 4.35
C GLY A 192 -12.53 9.97 4.98
N THR A 193 -11.52 9.33 4.39
CA THR A 193 -10.14 9.35 4.87
C THR A 193 -9.16 9.62 3.75
N GLY A 194 -8.29 10.62 3.96
CA GLY A 194 -7.15 10.92 3.09
C GLY A 194 -5.93 10.03 3.34
N TYR A 195 -5.98 9.11 4.30
CA TYR A 195 -4.81 8.28 4.61
C TYR A 195 -4.55 7.28 3.48
N THR A 196 -3.47 7.49 2.71
CA THR A 196 -3.07 6.65 1.56
C THR A 196 -2.86 5.19 1.93
N GLY A 197 -2.44 4.91 3.16
CA GLY A 197 -2.20 3.55 3.64
C GLY A 197 -3.43 2.65 3.57
N GLU A 198 -4.65 3.20 3.52
CA GLU A 198 -5.87 2.39 3.28
C GLU A 198 -5.92 1.86 1.84
N ILE A 199 -5.35 2.57 0.85
CA ILE A 199 -5.25 2.10 -0.56
C ILE A 199 -4.34 0.86 -0.63
N LYS A 200 -3.14 0.95 -0.03
CA LYS A 200 -2.18 -0.16 0.08
C LYS A 200 -2.77 -1.34 0.85
N LYS A 201 -3.22 -1.10 2.09
CA LYS A 201 -3.65 -2.18 2.99
C LYS A 201 -5.00 -2.78 2.62
N GLY A 202 -5.83 -2.07 1.85
CA GLY A 202 -7.05 -2.61 1.24
C GLY A 202 -6.75 -3.80 0.33
N ILE A 203 -5.87 -3.64 -0.66
CA ILE A 203 -5.52 -4.75 -1.56
C ILE A 203 -4.67 -5.82 -0.87
N PHE A 204 -3.77 -5.44 0.04
CA PHE A 204 -3.03 -6.41 0.86
C PHE A 204 -3.96 -7.34 1.64
N SER A 205 -5.02 -6.76 2.22
CA SER A 205 -6.05 -7.52 2.94
C SER A 205 -6.78 -8.51 2.04
N ALA A 206 -7.07 -8.11 0.80
CA ALA A 206 -7.66 -9.00 -0.18
C ALA A 206 -6.70 -10.15 -0.54
N LEU A 207 -5.41 -9.87 -0.75
CA LEU A 207 -4.38 -10.88 -1.01
C LEU A 207 -4.19 -11.85 0.16
N ASN A 208 -4.28 -11.35 1.41
CA ASN A 208 -4.22 -12.19 2.61
C ASN A 208 -5.36 -13.22 2.69
N PHE A 209 -6.45 -13.01 1.95
CA PHE A 209 -7.52 -13.99 1.80
C PHE A 209 -7.36 -14.81 0.51
N ILE A 210 -7.12 -14.15 -0.63
CA ILE A 210 -7.10 -14.78 -1.96
C ILE A 210 -5.98 -15.83 -2.05
N LEU A 211 -4.77 -15.48 -1.61
CA LEU A 211 -3.59 -16.32 -1.75
C LEU A 211 -3.70 -17.65 -0.98
N PRO A 212 -4.03 -17.65 0.33
CA PRO A 212 -4.15 -18.91 1.05
C PRO A 212 -5.39 -19.71 0.65
N VAL A 213 -6.52 -19.05 0.35
CA VAL A 213 -7.79 -19.74 0.08
C VAL A 213 -7.85 -20.33 -1.33
N PHE A 214 -7.35 -19.61 -2.34
CA PHE A 214 -7.53 -19.98 -3.75
C PHE A 214 -6.24 -20.35 -4.47
N LYS A 215 -5.08 -19.97 -3.93
CA LYS A 215 -3.80 -20.15 -4.62
C LYS A 215 -2.78 -21.00 -3.83
N ASN A 216 -3.14 -21.47 -2.63
CA ASN A 216 -2.26 -22.23 -1.72
C ASN A 216 -0.88 -21.55 -1.52
N THR A 217 -0.90 -20.23 -1.32
CA THR A 217 0.31 -19.40 -1.16
C THR A 217 0.24 -18.68 0.17
N LEU A 218 1.36 -18.61 0.89
CA LEU A 218 1.45 -17.92 2.17
C LEU A 218 1.68 -16.42 1.94
N PRO A 219 0.71 -15.54 2.24
CA PRO A 219 0.94 -14.11 2.28
C PRO A 219 1.71 -13.76 3.55
N MET A 220 2.64 -12.81 3.46
CA MET A 220 3.55 -12.45 4.52
C MET A 220 3.63 -10.94 4.66
N HIS A 221 3.58 -10.45 5.90
CA HIS A 221 3.87 -9.07 6.26
C HIS A 221 5.32 -8.99 6.76
N CYS A 222 6.25 -8.82 5.83
CA CYS A 222 7.69 -8.90 6.06
C CYS A 222 8.44 -8.03 5.05
N SER A 223 9.69 -7.69 5.34
CA SER A 223 10.64 -7.32 4.29
C SER A 223 11.41 -8.55 3.82
N ALA A 224 11.98 -8.50 2.62
CA ALA A 224 12.83 -9.57 2.10
C ALA A 224 13.96 -9.04 1.20
N ASN A 225 15.12 -9.69 1.23
CA ASN A 225 16.27 -9.35 0.40
C ASN A 225 17.08 -10.59 -0.02
N VAL A 226 17.91 -10.43 -1.07
CA VAL A 226 18.72 -11.49 -1.67
C VAL A 226 20.20 -11.15 -1.58
N GLY A 227 21.01 -12.10 -1.09
CA GLY A 227 22.46 -11.97 -1.06
C GLY A 227 23.13 -12.22 -2.42
N GLU A 228 24.44 -12.03 -2.49
CA GLU A 228 25.23 -12.34 -3.69
C GLU A 228 25.15 -13.82 -4.11
N ASN A 229 24.92 -14.73 -3.15
CA ASN A 229 24.78 -16.17 -3.40
C ASN A 229 23.34 -16.61 -3.70
N GLU A 230 22.44 -15.67 -4.02
CA GLU A 230 21.02 -15.93 -4.28
C GLU A 230 20.29 -16.58 -3.08
N ASP A 231 20.80 -16.38 -1.85
CA ASP A 231 20.14 -16.74 -0.62
C ASP A 231 19.13 -15.66 -0.20
N THR A 232 17.87 -16.05 -0.02
CA THR A 232 16.82 -15.11 0.40
C THR A 232 16.71 -15.08 1.93
N ALA A 233 16.63 -13.87 2.48
CA ALA A 233 16.30 -13.62 3.88
C ALA A 233 14.95 -12.91 3.99
N ILE A 234 14.15 -13.30 4.98
CA ILE A 234 12.81 -12.78 5.26
C ILE A 234 12.80 -12.22 6.68
N PHE A 235 12.24 -11.02 6.86
CA PHE A 235 12.21 -10.31 8.14
C PHE A 235 10.77 -9.96 8.50
N PHE A 236 10.17 -10.72 9.41
CA PHE A 236 8.87 -10.38 9.99
C PHE A 236 9.04 -9.42 11.16
N GLY A 237 8.06 -8.53 11.35
CA GLY A 237 8.03 -7.59 12.46
C GLY A 237 6.90 -6.58 12.26
N LEU A 238 6.48 -5.88 13.33
CA LEU A 238 5.53 -4.77 13.18
C LEU A 238 6.26 -3.48 12.77
N SER A 239 5.52 -2.38 12.69
CA SER A 239 6.10 -1.08 12.35
C SER A 239 7.01 -0.62 13.49
N GLY A 240 8.22 -0.13 13.18
CA GLY A 240 9.19 0.34 14.18
C GLY A 240 10.14 -0.72 14.73
N THR A 241 10.02 -2.00 14.32
CA THR A 241 10.92 -3.08 14.80
C THR A 241 12.21 -3.23 13.98
N GLY A 242 12.51 -2.29 13.08
CA GLY A 242 13.71 -2.33 12.23
C GLY A 242 13.61 -3.16 10.94
N LYS A 243 12.41 -3.57 10.49
CA LYS A 243 12.23 -4.34 9.24
C LYS A 243 12.90 -3.67 8.03
N THR A 244 12.55 -2.41 7.77
CA THR A 244 13.00 -1.64 6.61
C THR A 244 14.51 -1.43 6.68
N THR A 245 14.99 -0.96 7.83
CA THR A 245 16.42 -0.74 8.10
C THR A 245 17.27 -1.99 7.92
N LEU A 246 16.85 -3.15 8.45
CA LEU A 246 17.61 -4.41 8.32
C LEU A 246 17.50 -5.05 6.93
N SER A 247 16.44 -4.77 6.18
CA SER A 247 16.33 -5.25 4.80
C SER A 247 17.10 -4.41 3.79
N ALA A 248 17.31 -3.13 4.08
CA ALA A 248 18.10 -2.20 3.27
C ALA A 248 19.61 -2.34 3.59
N ASP A 249 20.13 -3.55 3.40
CA ASP A 249 21.56 -3.84 3.52
C ASP A 249 22.24 -3.52 2.17
N PRO A 250 23.28 -2.66 2.12
CA PRO A 250 23.99 -2.33 0.89
C PRO A 250 24.59 -3.54 0.15
N GLN A 251 24.81 -4.67 0.84
CA GLN A 251 25.34 -5.90 0.25
C GLN A 251 24.24 -6.86 -0.22
N ARG A 252 22.96 -6.53 -0.03
CA ARG A 252 21.83 -7.39 -0.38
C ARG A 252 20.78 -6.64 -1.18
N ARG A 253 20.35 -7.24 -2.28
CA ARG A 253 19.33 -6.67 -3.17
C ARG A 253 17.95 -6.75 -2.51
N LEU A 254 17.29 -5.62 -2.33
CA LEU A 254 15.94 -5.56 -1.75
C LEU A 254 14.90 -6.19 -2.69
N ILE A 255 14.12 -7.15 -2.20
CA ILE A 255 12.93 -7.68 -2.91
C ILE A 255 11.73 -6.77 -2.68
N GLY A 256 11.52 -6.36 -1.42
CA GLY A 256 10.45 -5.45 -0.99
C GLY A 256 10.50 -5.21 0.52
N ASP A 257 9.82 -4.17 1.00
CA ASP A 257 9.93 -3.69 2.39
C ASP A 257 8.80 -4.18 3.33
N ASP A 258 7.66 -4.65 2.80
CA ASP A 258 6.49 -4.87 3.66
C ASP A 258 5.60 -6.07 3.31
N GLU A 259 5.38 -6.40 2.03
CA GLU A 259 4.36 -7.38 1.62
C GLU A 259 4.87 -8.39 0.58
N HIS A 260 4.90 -9.67 0.94
CA HIS A 260 5.39 -10.75 0.06
C HIS A 260 4.48 -11.97 0.06
N GLY A 261 4.59 -12.77 -1.00
CA GLY A 261 4.02 -14.11 -1.07
C GLY A 261 5.12 -15.15 -1.06
N TRP A 262 4.87 -16.28 -0.40
CA TRP A 262 5.71 -17.47 -0.46
C TRP A 262 4.92 -18.63 -1.07
N THR A 263 5.33 -19.03 -2.28
CA THR A 263 4.66 -20.08 -3.05
C THR A 263 5.09 -21.48 -2.64
N ASN A 264 4.34 -22.51 -3.05
CA ASN A 264 4.72 -23.91 -2.85
C ASN A 264 6.00 -24.29 -3.62
N GLU A 265 6.31 -23.58 -4.70
CA GLU A 265 7.56 -23.72 -5.46
C GLU A 265 8.76 -23.08 -4.75
N ASN A 266 8.56 -22.60 -3.51
CA ASN A 266 9.57 -21.98 -2.66
C ASN A 266 10.12 -20.66 -3.22
N THR A 267 9.26 -19.92 -3.92
CA THR A 267 9.53 -18.59 -4.47
C THR A 267 8.96 -17.52 -3.55
N ILE A 268 9.74 -16.48 -3.28
CA ILE A 268 9.33 -15.27 -2.58
C ILE A 268 9.13 -14.18 -3.61
N PHE A 269 7.99 -13.49 -3.61
CA PHE A 269 7.74 -12.39 -4.55
C PHE A 269 7.10 -11.21 -3.82
N ASN A 270 7.48 -10.00 -4.22
CA ASN A 270 6.89 -8.77 -3.71
C ASN A 270 5.46 -8.62 -4.24
N PHE A 271 4.56 -8.08 -3.41
CA PHE A 271 3.24 -7.66 -3.89
C PHE A 271 3.28 -6.28 -4.53
N GLU A 272 4.26 -5.47 -4.16
CA GLU A 272 4.30 -4.03 -4.37
C GLU A 272 5.35 -3.61 -5.41
N GLY A 273 5.20 -2.39 -5.93
CA GLY A 273 6.13 -1.73 -6.85
C GLY A 273 6.89 -0.56 -6.22
N GLY A 274 6.81 -0.40 -4.89
CA GLY A 274 7.45 0.66 -4.12
C GLY A 274 7.44 0.39 -2.63
N CYS A 275 7.90 1.39 -1.87
CA CYS A 275 8.03 1.31 -0.41
C CYS A 275 7.19 2.40 0.26
N TYR A 276 6.76 2.14 1.50
CA TYR A 276 5.98 3.09 2.31
C TYR A 276 6.56 3.24 3.72
N ALA A 277 7.72 3.90 3.77
CA ALA A 277 8.53 4.00 4.96
C ALA A 277 7.99 5.03 5.96
N LYS A 278 8.26 4.81 7.25
CA LYS A 278 8.15 5.84 8.27
C LYS A 278 9.35 6.79 8.15
N VAL A 279 9.14 8.07 8.41
CA VAL A 279 10.20 9.08 8.33
C VAL A 279 10.38 9.89 9.61
N ILE A 280 9.70 9.52 10.69
CA ILE A 280 9.97 10.08 12.02
C ILE A 280 11.42 9.75 12.43
N ASP A 281 12.15 10.76 12.91
CA ASP A 281 13.57 10.68 13.31
C ASP A 281 14.53 10.21 12.19
N LEU A 282 14.11 10.33 10.93
CA LEU A 282 14.90 9.93 9.76
C LEU A 282 16.13 10.82 9.63
N SER A 283 17.28 10.20 9.43
CA SER A 283 18.52 10.90 9.07
C SER A 283 19.30 10.09 8.05
N SER A 284 20.13 10.80 7.26
CA SER A 284 21.04 10.17 6.30
C SER A 284 22.07 9.25 6.95
N GLU A 285 22.38 9.45 8.23
CA GLU A 285 23.30 8.59 8.99
C GLU A 285 22.67 7.27 9.40
N LYS A 286 21.40 7.28 9.81
CA LYS A 286 20.69 6.09 10.31
C LYS A 286 20.14 5.24 9.15
N GLU A 287 19.52 5.87 8.16
CA GLU A 287 18.80 5.19 7.07
C GLU A 287 19.08 5.89 5.71
N PRO A 288 20.33 5.82 5.21
CA PRO A 288 20.77 6.55 4.02
C PRO A 288 19.93 6.24 2.76
N ASP A 289 19.56 4.97 2.55
CA ASP A 289 18.80 4.57 1.36
C ASP A 289 17.40 5.19 1.33
N ILE A 290 16.71 5.20 2.48
CA ILE A 290 15.39 5.82 2.60
C ILE A 290 15.51 7.34 2.45
N PHE A 291 16.51 7.96 3.09
CA PHE A 291 16.75 9.39 2.99
C PHE A 291 17.01 9.83 1.54
N ASN A 292 17.85 9.09 0.81
CA ASN A 292 18.18 9.36 -0.59
C ASN A 292 17.03 9.02 -1.57
N ALA A 293 16.08 8.18 -1.14
CA ALA A 293 14.87 7.90 -1.90
C ALA A 293 13.87 9.07 -1.89
N ILE A 294 14.04 10.06 -1.01
CA ILE A 294 13.22 11.28 -0.96
C ILE A 294 13.74 12.27 -2.02
N LYS A 295 13.15 12.19 -3.22
CA LYS A 295 13.48 12.98 -4.41
C LYS A 295 12.23 13.11 -5.31
N PRO A 296 12.26 13.79 -6.47
CA PRO A 296 11.09 13.89 -7.35
C PRO A 296 10.49 12.51 -7.64
N GLY A 297 9.17 12.38 -7.50
CA GLY A 297 8.44 11.10 -7.55
C GLY A 297 8.09 10.52 -6.18
N ALA A 298 8.73 10.96 -5.10
CA ALA A 298 8.34 10.60 -3.74
C ALA A 298 7.18 11.47 -3.21
N ILE A 299 6.38 10.91 -2.30
CA ILE A 299 5.32 11.62 -1.57
C ILE A 299 5.60 11.52 -0.08
N LEU A 300 5.82 12.66 0.57
CA LEU A 300 5.87 12.82 2.02
C LEU A 300 4.47 13.09 2.57
N GLU A 301 4.10 12.42 3.65
CA GLU A 301 2.78 12.55 4.28
C GLU A 301 2.90 13.10 5.68
N ASN A 302 2.16 14.18 5.94
CA ASN A 302 1.97 14.79 7.25
C ASN A 302 3.28 15.26 7.90
N VAL A 303 4.29 15.59 7.10
CA VAL A 303 5.55 16.16 7.57
C VAL A 303 5.44 17.67 7.72
N ILE A 304 6.23 18.24 8.63
CA ILE A 304 6.41 19.69 8.74
C ILE A 304 7.63 20.11 7.92
N MET A 305 7.50 21.24 7.23
CA MET A 305 8.58 21.84 6.47
C MET A 305 8.79 23.29 6.88
N ASN A 306 10.03 23.77 6.81
CA ASN A 306 10.34 25.18 6.97
C ASN A 306 10.07 25.98 5.69
N ASP A 307 10.26 27.31 5.73
CA ASP A 307 10.03 28.19 4.58
C ASP A 307 10.94 27.89 3.36
N ALA A 308 12.05 27.18 3.57
CA ALA A 308 12.94 26.71 2.50
C ALA A 308 12.52 25.35 1.92
N GLY A 309 11.44 24.75 2.41
CA GLY A 309 10.95 23.43 2.01
C GLY A 309 11.74 22.27 2.62
N GLU A 310 12.64 22.51 3.58
CA GLU A 310 13.35 21.44 4.27
C GLU A 310 12.43 20.80 5.30
N VAL A 311 12.41 19.46 5.30
CA VAL A 311 11.56 18.66 6.18
C VAL A 311 12.19 18.55 7.57
N ASP A 312 11.41 18.83 8.60
CA ASP A 312 11.77 18.50 9.98
C ASP A 312 11.22 17.09 10.30
N PHE A 313 12.10 16.09 10.28
CA PHE A 313 11.74 14.69 10.54
C PHE A 313 11.53 14.37 12.03
N GLU A 314 11.94 15.26 12.94
CA GLU A 314 11.72 15.11 14.39
C GLU A 314 10.37 15.72 14.82
N ASP A 315 9.81 16.64 14.02
CA ASP A 315 8.52 17.28 14.30
C ASP A 315 7.35 16.29 14.14
N THR A 316 6.67 16.04 15.25
CA THR A 316 5.52 15.14 15.36
C THR A 316 4.22 15.86 15.71
N SER A 317 4.18 17.18 15.55
CA SER A 317 3.03 18.03 15.88
C SER A 317 1.75 17.65 15.13
N ILE A 318 1.87 17.09 13.92
CA ILE A 318 0.74 16.47 13.19
C ILE A 318 0.54 15.01 13.62
N THR A 319 1.61 14.21 13.58
CA THR A 319 1.55 12.78 13.90
C THR A 319 2.94 12.18 14.13
N GLN A 320 3.02 11.07 14.86
CA GLN A 320 4.21 10.21 14.92
C GLN A 320 4.28 9.19 13.77
N ASN A 321 3.27 9.17 12.91
CA ASN A 321 3.19 8.29 11.75
C ASN A 321 3.43 9.08 10.45
N THR A 322 4.43 9.96 10.45
CA THR A 322 4.92 10.59 9.22
C THR A 322 5.45 9.52 8.28
N ARG A 323 5.19 9.68 6.99
CA ARG A 323 5.49 8.65 5.98
C ARG A 323 6.12 9.26 4.75
N VAL A 324 6.80 8.39 4.00
CA VAL A 324 7.12 8.64 2.60
C VAL A 324 6.74 7.42 1.77
N SER A 325 6.12 7.66 0.61
CA SER A 325 6.00 6.65 -0.45
C SER A 325 6.91 6.99 -1.61
N TYR A 326 7.52 5.98 -2.20
CA TYR A 326 8.33 6.13 -3.42
C TYR A 326 8.34 4.83 -4.24
N PRO A 327 8.49 4.91 -5.57
CA PRO A 327 8.72 3.73 -6.40
C PRO A 327 9.98 3.00 -5.97
N ILE A 328 10.01 1.67 -6.07
CA ILE A 328 11.12 0.84 -5.57
C ILE A 328 12.46 1.21 -6.24
N GLU A 329 12.40 1.74 -7.47
CA GLU A 329 13.54 2.22 -8.25
C GLU A 329 14.24 3.45 -7.63
N HIS A 330 13.67 4.06 -6.59
CA HIS A 330 14.36 5.08 -5.81
C HIS A 330 15.49 4.49 -4.95
N ILE A 331 15.43 3.20 -4.63
CA ILE A 331 16.48 2.43 -3.96
C ILE A 331 17.44 1.88 -5.03
N GLU A 332 18.75 2.05 -4.83
CA GLU A 332 19.74 1.64 -5.83
C GLU A 332 19.91 0.11 -5.91
N ASN A 333 20.02 -0.56 -4.75
CA ASN A 333 20.32 -1.99 -4.68
C ASN A 333 19.04 -2.85 -4.55
N ILE A 334 18.32 -3.01 -5.65
CA ILE A 334 17.06 -3.77 -5.68
C ILE A 334 17.18 -5.06 -6.50
N GLN A 335 16.35 -6.04 -6.16
CA GLN A 335 16.18 -7.26 -6.93
C GLN A 335 15.12 -7.00 -8.00
N VAL A 336 15.45 -7.26 -9.26
CA VAL A 336 14.50 -7.19 -10.39
C VAL A 336 14.29 -8.61 -10.92
N PRO A 337 13.06 -9.13 -11.06
CA PRO A 337 11.75 -8.46 -10.96
C PRO A 337 11.10 -8.53 -9.57
N SER A 338 11.82 -8.24 -8.49
CA SER A 338 11.30 -8.34 -7.11
C SER A 338 10.85 -9.76 -6.73
N ILE A 339 11.64 -10.74 -7.16
CA ILE A 339 11.48 -12.17 -6.86
C ILE A 339 12.78 -12.73 -6.29
N GLY A 340 12.67 -13.47 -5.18
CA GLY A 340 13.73 -14.23 -4.54
C GLY A 340 13.43 -15.73 -4.52
N LYS A 341 14.49 -16.54 -4.46
CA LYS A 341 14.41 -18.01 -4.34
C LYS A 341 15.27 -18.46 -3.16
N ASN A 342 15.20 -19.75 -2.82
CA ASN A 342 16.03 -20.34 -1.77
C ASN A 342 15.95 -19.57 -0.44
N PRO A 343 14.77 -19.39 0.18
CA PRO A 343 14.69 -18.81 1.51
C PRO A 343 15.52 -19.65 2.49
N LYS A 344 16.57 -19.03 3.04
CA LYS A 344 17.51 -19.67 3.97
C LYS A 344 17.34 -19.17 5.39
N ASN A 345 17.03 -17.88 5.54
CA ASN A 345 16.99 -17.21 6.83
C ASN A 345 15.63 -16.53 7.02
N ILE A 346 15.00 -16.79 8.16
CA ILE A 346 13.75 -16.14 8.59
C ILE A 346 14.02 -15.50 9.94
N PHE A 347 13.84 -14.19 10.02
CA PHE A 347 14.01 -13.40 11.22
C PHE A 347 12.66 -12.93 11.73
N PHE A 348 12.41 -13.12 13.02
CA PHE A 348 11.27 -12.52 13.71
C PHE A 348 11.80 -11.38 14.58
N LEU A 349 11.58 -10.16 14.13
CA LEU A 349 11.99 -8.93 14.79
C LEU A 349 10.96 -8.56 15.85
N THR A 350 11.43 -8.25 17.05
CA THR A 350 10.61 -7.86 18.19
C THR A 350 11.30 -6.76 18.97
N ALA A 351 10.58 -5.70 19.28
CA ALA A 351 11.03 -4.67 20.20
C ALA A 351 10.56 -5.05 21.61
N ASP A 352 11.39 -5.78 22.36
CA ASP A 352 11.05 -6.20 23.72
C ASP A 352 11.33 -5.09 24.74
N ALA A 353 10.29 -4.34 25.09
CA ALA A 353 10.35 -3.28 26.09
C ALA A 353 10.64 -3.80 27.52
N PHE A 354 10.49 -5.10 27.79
CA PHE A 354 10.81 -5.69 29.09
C PHE A 354 12.29 -6.06 29.23
N GLY A 355 13.05 -6.09 28.14
CA GLY A 355 14.47 -6.44 28.15
C GLY A 355 14.74 -7.88 28.62
N VAL A 356 13.82 -8.80 28.33
CA VAL A 356 13.87 -10.21 28.74
C VAL A 356 14.44 -11.08 27.63
N LEU A 357 14.01 -10.86 26.40
CA LEU A 357 14.45 -11.65 25.25
C LEU A 357 15.93 -11.41 24.97
N PRO A 358 16.70 -12.48 24.65
CA PRO A 358 18.08 -12.32 24.23
C PRO A 358 18.14 -11.59 22.87
N PRO A 359 19.28 -10.95 22.53
CA PRO A 359 19.42 -10.21 21.27
C PRO A 359 19.14 -11.05 20.01
N ILE A 360 19.46 -12.35 20.05
CA ILE A 360 19.15 -13.30 18.97
C ILE A 360 18.94 -14.71 19.56
N SER A 361 18.05 -15.49 18.95
CA SER A 361 17.81 -16.89 19.31
C SER A 361 17.51 -17.73 18.07
N LYS A 362 18.11 -18.93 18.00
CA LYS A 362 17.77 -19.91 16.96
C LYS A 362 16.57 -20.72 17.40
N LEU A 363 15.47 -20.60 16.67
CA LEU A 363 14.22 -21.28 16.99
C LEU A 363 14.18 -22.68 16.37
N THR A 364 13.58 -23.62 17.10
CA THR A 364 13.08 -24.88 16.51
C THR A 364 11.82 -24.60 15.68
N PRO A 365 11.39 -25.50 14.77
CA PRO A 365 10.17 -25.30 13.98
C PRO A 365 8.91 -25.05 14.83
N GLY A 366 8.77 -25.76 15.96
CA GLY A 366 7.65 -25.54 16.89
C GLY A 366 7.69 -24.17 17.56
N GLN A 367 8.87 -23.70 17.97
CA GLN A 367 9.04 -22.33 18.49
C GLN A 367 8.79 -21.28 17.42
N ALA A 368 9.22 -21.52 16.17
CA ALA A 368 8.96 -20.62 15.07
C ALA A 368 7.44 -20.44 14.84
N ALA A 369 6.68 -21.54 14.78
CA ALA A 369 5.22 -21.46 14.69
C ALA A 369 4.60 -20.72 15.88
N TYR A 370 5.06 -20.99 17.10
CA TYR A 370 4.57 -20.31 18.30
C TYR A 370 4.81 -18.79 18.24
N HIS A 371 6.03 -18.36 17.93
CA HIS A 371 6.39 -16.94 17.88
C HIS A 371 5.74 -16.22 16.69
N PHE A 372 5.57 -16.91 15.55
CA PHE A 372 4.86 -16.39 14.40
C PHE A 372 3.39 -16.09 14.73
N ILE A 373 2.70 -17.03 15.40
CA ILE A 373 1.29 -16.84 15.82
C ILE A 373 1.19 -15.78 16.93
N SER A 374 2.17 -15.72 17.83
CA SER A 374 2.18 -14.77 18.95
C SER A 374 2.39 -13.33 18.47
N GLY A 375 3.27 -13.11 17.49
CA GLY A 375 3.52 -11.79 16.90
C GLY A 375 3.94 -10.71 17.91
N TYR A 376 4.63 -11.10 18.99
CA TYR A 376 4.95 -10.21 20.11
C TYR A 376 5.91 -9.09 19.71
N THR A 377 5.58 -7.85 20.08
CA THR A 377 6.45 -6.66 20.07
C THR A 377 5.79 -5.54 20.88
N ALA A 378 6.57 -4.55 21.31
CA ALA A 378 6.07 -3.28 21.85
C ALA A 378 5.56 -2.34 20.76
#